data_AF-A0A0G0LUU0-F1
#
_entry.id   AF-A0A0G0LUU0-F1
#
_cell.length_a   1.000
_cell.length_b   1.000
_cell.length_c   1.000
_cell.angle_alpha   90.00
_cell.angle_beta   90.00
_cell.angle_gamma   90.00
#
_symmetry.space_group_name_H-M   'P 1'
#
loop_
_entity.id
_entity.type
_entity.pdbx_description
1 polymer ?
#
loop_
_entity_poly.entity_id
_entity_poly.type
_entity_poly.pdbx_seq_one_letter_code
_entity_poly.pdbx_strand_id
1 'polypeptide(L)'
;MKFFAKSILFIIFVPLFLIGTVAATIKYQLLIPVFWQKNFDQGNVYNNLSQTLKTYTEKQIVKEGGRISDVKILTDLINPTNVKDLIDRNLINILSFANGHAREIIVYIPISKLPKGFIPKDLGINEQTSLTTLLSKFNMPINRNQIQWISVIGRTSSLLSIGSIVMLVICMLLFVILTDVGNRFTFAGVTLLLTGILSFLVWKLTGSFVGSLTTNLKSPAALEKQIVAIVAQPVLTEIAKTWLLVGIAFTIFGIALFFIKKPEWSAKKSGV
;
A
#
# COMPACT_ATOMS: atom_id res chain seq x y z
N MET A 1 -31.41 27.02 -8.00
CA MET A 1 -30.37 26.46 -8.88
C MET A 1 -29.00 26.31 -8.20
N LYS A 2 -28.41 27.37 -7.60
CA LYS A 2 -27.08 27.28 -6.95
C LYS A 2 -26.98 26.23 -5.83
N PHE A 3 -28.02 26.08 -5.01
CA PHE A 3 -28.07 25.05 -3.96
C PHE A 3 -27.99 23.63 -4.54
N PHE A 4 -28.81 23.34 -5.55
CA PHE A 4 -28.81 22.05 -6.26
C PHE A 4 -27.44 21.73 -6.88
N ALA A 5 -26.81 22.71 -7.53
CA ALA A 5 -25.45 22.55 -8.07
C ALA A 5 -24.41 22.25 -6.97
N LYS A 6 -24.50 22.91 -5.80
CA LYS A 6 -23.63 22.63 -4.64
C LYS A 6 -23.84 21.21 -4.10
N SER A 7 -25.09 20.73 -4.06
CA SER A 7 -25.40 19.36 -3.62
C SER A 7 -24.83 18.31 -4.59
N ILE A 8 -24.91 18.54 -5.90
CA ILE A 8 -24.28 17.65 -6.89
C ILE A 8 -22.76 17.63 -6.71
N LEU A 9 -22.13 18.80 -6.54
CA LEU A 9 -20.69 18.88 -6.30
C LEU A 9 -20.28 18.10 -5.05
N PHE A 10 -21.05 18.20 -3.97
CA PHE A 10 -20.83 17.43 -2.75
C PHE A 10 -20.89 15.91 -3.01
N ILE A 11 -21.92 15.44 -3.72
CA ILE A 11 -22.11 14.01 -4.05
C ILE A 11 -20.96 13.47 -4.91
N ILE A 12 -20.41 14.29 -5.80
CA ILE A 12 -19.27 13.91 -6.66
C ILE A 12 -17.94 13.97 -5.90
N PHE A 13 -17.76 14.98 -5.05
CA PHE A 13 -16.50 15.24 -4.35
C PHE A 13 -16.11 14.08 -3.44
N VAL A 14 -17.05 13.55 -2.66
CA VAL A 14 -16.75 12.53 -1.65
C VAL A 14 -16.23 11.21 -2.25
N PRO A 15 -16.91 10.59 -3.25
CA PRO A 15 -16.39 9.41 -3.93
C PRO A 15 -15.06 9.68 -4.64
N LEU A 16 -14.94 10.84 -5.31
CA LEU A 16 -13.72 11.23 -6.01
C LEU A 16 -12.52 11.35 -5.05
N PHE A 17 -12.76 11.90 -3.86
CA PHE A 17 -11.78 11.98 -2.78
C PHE A 17 -11.34 10.60 -2.31
N LEU A 18 -12.27 9.67 -2.07
CA LEU A 18 -11.94 8.31 -1.65
C LEU A 18 -11.13 7.57 -2.72
N ILE A 19 -11.57 7.62 -3.98
CA ILE A 19 -10.86 7.00 -5.11
C ILE A 19 -9.46 7.61 -5.25
N GLY A 20 -9.35 8.94 -5.18
CA GLY A 20 -8.07 9.64 -5.28
C GLY A 20 -7.10 9.27 -4.15
N THR A 21 -7.61 9.17 -2.92
CA THR A 21 -6.79 8.85 -1.74
C THR A 21 -6.31 7.40 -1.76
N VAL A 22 -7.17 6.45 -2.18
CA VAL A 22 -6.78 5.05 -2.39
C VAL A 22 -5.75 4.94 -3.51
N ALA A 23 -5.98 5.60 -4.66
CA ALA A 23 -5.04 5.59 -5.77
C ALA A 23 -3.68 6.20 -5.37
N ALA A 24 -3.69 7.29 -4.60
CA ALA A 24 -2.48 7.91 -4.06
C ALA A 24 -1.75 6.98 -3.07
N THR A 25 -2.48 6.29 -2.19
CA THR A 25 -1.91 5.27 -1.28
C THR A 25 -1.21 4.17 -2.07
N ILE A 26 -1.85 3.66 -3.14
CA ILE A 26 -1.26 2.65 -4.00
C ILE A 26 0.01 3.19 -4.66
N LYS A 27 -0.07 4.34 -5.34
CA LYS A 27 1.04 4.86 -6.14
C LYS A 27 2.23 5.35 -5.31
N TYR A 28 1.96 6.12 -4.27
CA TYR A 28 2.98 6.86 -3.52
C TYR A 28 3.39 6.17 -2.21
N GLN A 29 2.80 5.02 -1.87
CA GLN A 29 3.23 4.21 -0.73
C GLN A 29 3.46 2.76 -1.16
N LEU A 30 2.41 2.04 -1.55
CA LEU A 30 2.49 0.59 -1.81
C LEU A 30 3.34 0.22 -3.04
N LEU A 31 3.49 1.12 -4.00
CA LEU A 31 4.33 0.90 -5.18
C LEU A 31 5.76 1.45 -5.03
N ILE A 32 6.14 1.96 -3.85
CA ILE A 32 7.47 2.48 -3.57
C ILE A 32 8.26 1.46 -2.72
N PRO A 33 9.38 0.90 -3.21
CA PRO A 33 10.17 -0.08 -2.45
C PRO A 33 10.64 0.42 -1.09
N VAL A 34 11.06 1.68 -1.01
CA VAL A 34 11.56 2.31 0.22
C VAL A 34 10.50 2.35 1.32
N PHE A 35 9.21 2.50 0.96
CA PHE A 35 8.12 2.48 1.93
C PHE A 35 8.05 1.11 2.63
N TRP A 36 8.09 0.02 1.87
CA TRP A 36 8.08 -1.33 2.43
C TRP A 36 9.30 -1.62 3.28
N GLN A 37 10.51 -1.34 2.76
CA GLN A 37 11.77 -1.59 3.45
C GLN A 37 11.81 -0.87 4.80
N LYS A 38 11.45 0.41 4.83
CA LYS A 38 11.38 1.20 6.06
C LYS A 38 10.41 0.59 7.07
N ASN A 39 9.21 0.22 6.61
CA ASN A 39 8.18 -0.35 7.50
C ASN A 39 8.53 -1.76 7.98
N PHE A 40 9.24 -2.54 7.16
CA PHE A 40 9.73 -3.86 7.55
C PHE A 40 10.85 -3.78 8.58
N ASP A 41 11.78 -2.84 8.43
CA ASP A 41 12.82 -2.56 9.42
C ASP A 41 12.21 -2.09 10.75
N GLN A 42 11.30 -1.10 10.71
CA GLN A 42 10.64 -0.57 11.91
C GLN A 42 9.71 -1.59 12.59
N GLY A 43 9.07 -2.45 11.80
CA GLY A 43 8.15 -3.49 12.27
C GLY A 43 8.82 -4.80 12.68
N ASN A 44 10.16 -4.87 12.69
CA ASN A 44 10.92 -6.08 13.00
C ASN A 44 10.56 -7.30 12.11
N VAL A 45 10.12 -7.04 10.87
CA VAL A 45 9.54 -8.06 9.97
C VAL A 45 10.56 -9.13 9.64
N TYR A 46 11.79 -8.76 9.30
CA TYR A 46 12.82 -9.72 8.90
C TYR A 46 13.20 -10.68 10.04
N ASN A 47 13.27 -10.18 11.28
CA ASN A 47 13.52 -10.98 12.47
C ASN A 47 12.35 -11.93 12.77
N ASN A 48 11.12 -11.40 12.75
CA ASN A 48 9.92 -12.20 13.03
C ASN A 48 9.71 -13.28 11.96
N LEU A 49 9.87 -12.95 10.66
CA LEU A 49 9.80 -13.92 9.57
C LEU A 49 10.89 -14.98 9.69
N SER A 50 12.14 -14.57 9.97
CA SER A 50 13.24 -15.51 10.19
C SER A 50 12.90 -16.52 11.29
N GLN A 51 12.42 -16.04 12.44
CA GLN A 51 12.09 -16.89 13.58
C GLN A 51 10.90 -17.82 13.28
N THR A 52 9.84 -17.29 12.66
CA THR A 52 8.65 -18.06 12.29
C THR A 52 8.97 -19.15 11.27
N LEU A 53 9.74 -18.83 10.23
CA LEU A 53 10.16 -19.79 9.21
C LEU A 53 11.05 -20.89 9.80
N LYS A 54 12.07 -20.52 10.60
CA LYS A 54 12.91 -21.50 11.32
C LYS A 54 12.06 -22.44 12.16
N THR A 55 11.21 -21.88 13.02
CA THR A 55 10.35 -22.66 13.93
C THR A 55 9.42 -23.59 13.17
N TYR A 56 8.88 -23.14 12.03
CA TYR A 56 8.01 -23.96 11.21
C TYR A 56 8.78 -25.12 10.56
N THR A 57 9.94 -24.85 9.95
CA THR A 57 10.79 -25.88 9.33
C THR A 57 11.20 -26.94 10.36
N GLU A 58 11.65 -26.52 11.55
CA GLU A 58 12.02 -27.44 12.62
C GLU A 58 10.84 -28.29 13.09
N LYS A 59 9.66 -27.70 13.28
CA LYS A 59 8.45 -28.42 13.66
C LYS A 59 8.00 -29.42 12.61
N GLN A 60 8.12 -29.07 11.33
CA GLN A 60 7.72 -29.95 10.23
C GLN A 60 8.62 -31.19 10.16
N ILE A 61 9.94 -31.01 10.31
CA ILE A 61 10.90 -32.11 10.32
C ILE A 61 10.68 -33.06 11.49
N VAL A 62 10.43 -32.52 12.69
CA VAL A 62 10.12 -33.34 13.87
C VAL A 62 8.81 -34.11 13.67
N LYS A 63 7.80 -33.51 13.03
CA LYS A 63 6.55 -34.20 12.67
C LYS A 63 6.74 -35.32 11.66
N GLU A 64 7.69 -35.16 10.73
CA GLU A 64 8.03 -36.15 9.72
C GLU A 64 9.02 -37.22 10.24
N GLY A 65 9.34 -37.20 11.54
CA GLY A 65 10.18 -38.21 12.21
C GLY A 65 11.68 -37.93 12.18
N GLY A 66 12.10 -36.76 11.69
CA GLY A 66 13.50 -36.31 11.71
C GLY A 66 13.90 -35.61 13.01
N ARG A 67 15.18 -35.24 13.12
CA ARG A 67 15.73 -34.44 14.22
C ARG A 67 15.97 -33.00 13.77
N ILE A 68 15.88 -32.05 14.69
CA ILE A 68 16.17 -30.62 14.42
C ILE A 68 17.59 -30.43 13.84
N SER A 69 18.54 -31.26 14.27
CA SER A 69 19.92 -31.28 13.76
C SER A 69 20.00 -31.48 12.24
N ASP A 70 19.04 -32.19 11.67
CA ASP A 70 19.07 -32.66 10.28
C ASP A 70 18.83 -31.50 9.29
N VAL A 71 18.20 -30.42 9.78
CA VAL A 71 17.95 -29.19 8.99
C VAL A 71 18.71 -27.98 9.49
N LYS A 72 19.69 -28.16 10.38
CA LYS A 72 20.46 -27.04 10.96
C LYS A 72 21.08 -26.13 9.89
N ILE A 73 21.67 -26.73 8.85
CA ILE A 73 22.26 -25.98 7.73
C ILE A 73 21.19 -25.14 7.00
N LEU A 74 19.97 -25.68 6.84
CA LEU A 74 18.86 -24.96 6.21
C LEU A 74 18.30 -23.86 7.11
N THR A 75 18.14 -24.13 8.40
CA THR A 75 17.61 -23.15 9.36
C THR A 75 18.61 -22.03 9.66
N ASP A 76 19.91 -22.28 9.57
CA ASP A 76 20.95 -21.25 9.69
C ASP A 76 20.96 -20.26 8.50
N LEU A 77 20.56 -20.72 7.31
CA LEU A 77 20.38 -19.87 6.13
C LEU A 77 19.18 -18.93 6.27
N ILE A 78 18.15 -19.30 7.04
CA ILE A 78 16.94 -18.51 7.31
C ILE A 78 17.22 -17.47 8.41
N ASN A 79 18.24 -16.63 8.24
CA ASN A 79 18.57 -15.55 9.18
C ASN A 79 18.04 -14.18 8.69
N PRO A 80 17.93 -13.19 9.58
CA PRO A 80 17.33 -11.89 9.24
C PRO A 80 18.00 -11.19 8.05
N THR A 81 19.33 -11.27 7.95
CA THR A 81 20.10 -10.65 6.87
C THR A 81 19.79 -11.29 5.51
N ASN A 82 19.70 -12.62 5.46
CA ASN A 82 19.36 -13.34 4.23
C ASN A 82 17.90 -13.16 3.84
N VAL A 83 16.98 -13.18 4.82
CA VAL A 83 15.56 -12.88 4.60
C VAL A 83 15.39 -11.46 4.07
N LYS A 84 16.11 -10.48 4.64
CA LYS A 84 16.10 -9.09 4.17
C LYS A 84 16.58 -8.97 2.72
N ASP A 85 17.76 -9.51 2.40
CA ASP A 85 18.30 -9.46 1.05
C ASP A 85 17.37 -10.12 0.01
N LEU A 86 16.78 -11.28 0.36
CA LEU A 86 15.81 -11.97 -0.49
C LEU A 86 14.56 -11.12 -0.72
N ILE A 87 13.93 -10.64 0.36
CA ILE A 87 12.68 -9.88 0.29
C ILE A 87 12.91 -8.55 -0.43
N ASP A 88 13.94 -7.79 -0.08
CA ASP A 88 14.14 -6.44 -0.60
C ASP A 88 14.40 -6.43 -2.10
N ARG A 89 15.24 -7.35 -2.60
CA ARG A 89 15.52 -7.46 -4.04
C ARG A 89 14.29 -7.92 -4.82
N ASN A 90 13.55 -8.91 -4.30
CA ASN A 90 12.32 -9.34 -4.95
C ASN A 90 11.25 -8.25 -4.92
N LEU A 91 11.14 -7.51 -3.83
CA LEU A 91 10.20 -6.40 -3.69
C LEU A 91 10.50 -5.29 -4.70
N ILE A 92 11.77 -4.92 -4.88
CA ILE A 92 12.17 -3.98 -5.93
C ILE A 92 11.75 -4.49 -7.31
N ASN A 93 12.02 -5.76 -7.64
CA ASN A 93 11.69 -6.31 -8.95
C ASN A 93 10.18 -6.39 -9.20
N ILE A 94 9.40 -6.85 -8.21
CA ILE A 94 7.94 -6.96 -8.30
C ILE A 94 7.32 -5.57 -8.43
N LEU A 95 7.75 -4.60 -7.62
CA LEU A 95 7.21 -3.25 -7.67
C LEU A 95 7.66 -2.49 -8.92
N SER A 96 8.85 -2.78 -9.45
CA SER A 96 9.31 -2.24 -10.74
C SER A 96 8.40 -2.71 -11.88
N PHE A 97 8.07 -4.01 -11.90
CA PHE A 97 7.10 -4.56 -12.84
C PHE A 97 5.70 -3.98 -12.63
N ALA A 98 5.21 -3.90 -11.39
CA ALA A 98 3.89 -3.34 -11.08
C ALA A 98 3.76 -1.84 -11.42
N ASN A 99 4.89 -1.12 -11.44
CA ASN A 99 4.96 0.25 -11.93
C ASN A 99 5.06 0.37 -13.46
N GLY A 100 5.20 -0.75 -14.18
CA GLY A 100 5.39 -0.78 -15.63
C GLY A 100 6.81 -0.43 -16.09
N HIS A 101 7.79 -0.38 -15.18
CA HIS A 101 9.20 -0.12 -15.53
C HIS A 101 9.91 -1.37 -16.06
N ALA A 102 9.44 -2.56 -15.68
CA ALA A 102 9.95 -3.83 -16.19
C ALA A 102 8.89 -4.54 -17.03
N ARG A 103 9.33 -5.27 -18.07
CA ARG A 103 8.45 -6.07 -18.96
C ARG A 103 8.06 -7.42 -18.37
N GLU A 104 8.85 -7.93 -17.42
CA GLU A 104 8.63 -9.21 -16.74
C GLU A 104 9.01 -9.09 -15.27
N ILE A 105 8.43 -9.94 -14.42
CA ILE A 105 8.83 -10.07 -13.02
C ILE A 105 10.13 -10.86 -12.97
N ILE A 106 11.19 -10.23 -12.46
CA ILE A 106 12.47 -10.90 -12.20
C ILE A 106 12.47 -11.41 -10.76
N VAL A 107 12.67 -12.70 -10.58
CA VAL A 107 12.80 -13.33 -9.26
C VAL A 107 14.28 -13.38 -8.90
N TYR A 108 14.61 -12.89 -7.71
CA TYR A 108 15.93 -13.05 -7.12
C TYR A 108 15.97 -14.28 -6.21
N ILE A 109 16.95 -15.15 -6.43
CA ILE A 109 17.22 -16.34 -5.61
C ILE A 109 18.71 -16.26 -5.21
N PRO A 110 19.06 -16.25 -3.92
CA PRO A 110 20.43 -16.04 -3.46
C PRO A 110 21.28 -17.33 -3.58
N ILE A 111 21.53 -17.78 -4.81
CA ILE A 111 22.22 -19.05 -5.09
C ILE A 111 23.65 -19.04 -4.55
N SER A 112 24.35 -17.90 -4.64
CA SER A 112 25.70 -17.75 -4.08
C SER A 112 25.78 -17.96 -2.57
N LYS A 113 24.66 -17.80 -1.85
CA LYS A 113 24.59 -17.98 -0.39
C LYS A 113 24.21 -19.40 0.00
N LEU A 114 23.84 -20.26 -0.95
CA LEU A 114 23.50 -21.65 -0.68
C LEU A 114 24.78 -22.52 -0.65
N PRO A 115 24.81 -23.58 0.18
CA PRO A 115 25.92 -24.53 0.18
C PRO A 115 26.10 -25.16 -1.22
N LYS A 116 27.36 -25.40 -1.61
CA LYS A 116 27.66 -26.03 -2.91
C LYS A 116 26.99 -27.41 -2.99
N GLY A 117 26.23 -27.65 -4.07
CA GLY A 117 25.52 -28.91 -4.29
C GLY A 117 24.05 -28.92 -3.86
N PHE A 118 23.53 -27.85 -3.26
CA PHE A 118 22.11 -27.76 -2.86
C PHE A 118 21.16 -27.57 -4.04
N ILE A 119 21.62 -26.91 -5.11
CA ILE A 119 20.85 -26.77 -6.35
C ILE A 119 21.43 -27.75 -7.38
N PRO A 120 20.61 -28.70 -7.88
CA PRO A 120 20.97 -29.55 -9.01
C PRO A 120 21.48 -28.70 -10.20
N LYS A 121 22.67 -29.03 -10.74
CA LYS A 121 23.33 -28.24 -11.81
C LYS A 121 22.49 -28.14 -13.09
N ASP A 122 21.64 -29.14 -13.32
CA ASP A 122 20.67 -29.31 -14.40
C ASP A 122 19.49 -28.33 -14.33
N LEU A 123 19.17 -27.76 -13.17
CA LEU A 123 18.11 -26.76 -13.05
C LEU A 123 18.48 -25.42 -13.72
N GLY A 124 19.77 -25.13 -13.93
CA GLY A 124 20.26 -23.94 -14.65
C GLY A 124 19.64 -22.62 -14.17
N ILE A 125 19.34 -22.51 -12.87
CA ILE A 125 18.74 -21.30 -12.27
C ILE A 125 19.86 -20.30 -12.01
N ASN A 126 19.73 -19.10 -12.56
CA ASN A 126 20.62 -17.98 -12.24
C ASN A 126 20.03 -17.19 -11.06
N GLU A 127 20.86 -16.44 -10.34
CA GLU A 127 20.41 -15.62 -9.20
C GLU A 127 19.28 -14.65 -9.57
N GLN A 128 19.24 -14.22 -10.82
CA GLN A 128 18.12 -13.48 -11.39
C GLN A 128 17.55 -14.26 -12.56
N THR A 129 16.28 -14.63 -12.45
CA THR A 129 15.56 -15.41 -13.47
C THR A 129 14.15 -14.84 -13.61
N SER A 130 13.60 -14.80 -14.83
CA SER A 130 12.21 -14.36 -15.00
C SER A 130 11.24 -15.33 -14.33
N LEU A 131 10.18 -14.82 -13.72
CA LEU A 131 9.17 -15.63 -13.05
C LEU A 131 8.56 -16.67 -13.99
N THR A 132 8.38 -16.31 -15.27
CA THR A 132 7.86 -17.23 -16.30
C THR A 132 8.80 -18.41 -16.52
N THR A 133 10.09 -18.16 -16.63
CA THR A 133 11.12 -19.20 -16.76
C THR A 133 11.22 -20.07 -15.51
N LEU A 134 11.13 -19.45 -14.33
CA LEU A 134 11.17 -20.16 -13.05
C LEU A 134 9.98 -21.11 -12.94
N LEU A 135 8.76 -20.61 -13.14
CA LEU A 135 7.53 -21.40 -13.05
C LEU A 135 7.48 -22.52 -14.09
N SER A 136 7.98 -22.28 -15.32
CA SER A 136 8.07 -23.34 -16.33
C SER A 136 9.02 -24.47 -15.92
N LYS A 137 10.13 -24.15 -15.22
CA LYS A 137 11.06 -25.16 -14.70
C LYS A 137 10.46 -26.00 -13.58
N PHE A 138 9.48 -25.47 -12.85
CA PHE A 138 8.75 -26.18 -11.79
C PHE A 138 7.40 -26.75 -12.26
N ASN A 139 7.12 -26.79 -13.57
CA ASN A 139 5.86 -27.26 -14.14
C ASN A 139 4.60 -26.59 -13.52
N MET A 140 4.72 -25.33 -13.12
CA MET A 140 3.58 -24.58 -12.57
C MET A 140 2.82 -23.85 -13.67
N PRO A 141 1.47 -23.92 -13.70
CA PRO A 141 0.67 -23.23 -14.70
C PRO A 141 0.79 -21.71 -14.54
N ILE A 142 1.01 -21.01 -15.65
CA ILE A 142 1.18 -19.55 -15.66
C ILE A 142 -0.04 -18.89 -16.29
N ASN A 143 -0.78 -18.11 -15.50
CA ASN A 143 -1.81 -17.22 -16.02
C ASN A 143 -1.20 -15.87 -16.44
N ARG A 144 -0.71 -15.80 -17.69
CA ARG A 144 -0.06 -14.59 -18.23
C ARG A 144 -0.97 -13.35 -18.16
N ASN A 145 -2.28 -13.52 -18.33
CA ASN A 145 -3.23 -12.41 -18.30
C ASN A 145 -3.30 -11.78 -16.90
N GLN A 146 -3.29 -12.58 -15.83
CA GLN A 146 -3.28 -12.06 -14.46
C GLN A 146 -2.00 -11.29 -14.13
N ILE A 147 -0.85 -11.78 -14.60
CA ILE A 147 0.45 -11.11 -14.40
C ILE A 147 0.48 -9.78 -15.16
N GLN A 148 -0.06 -9.73 -16.37
CA GLN A 148 -0.10 -8.49 -17.16
C GLN A 148 -0.91 -7.38 -16.47
N TRP A 149 -2.02 -7.71 -15.79
CA TRP A 149 -2.80 -6.71 -15.04
C TRP A 149 -1.99 -6.01 -13.95
N ILE A 150 -1.04 -6.71 -13.32
CA ILE A 150 -0.17 -6.13 -12.29
C ILE A 150 0.67 -4.98 -12.88
N SER A 151 1.16 -5.13 -14.11
CA SER A 151 2.01 -4.12 -14.76
C SER A 151 1.33 -2.77 -15.02
N VAL A 152 0.00 -2.75 -15.05
CA VAL A 152 -0.78 -1.54 -15.34
C VAL A 152 -1.17 -0.79 -14.06
N ILE A 153 -1.04 -1.42 -12.88
CA ILE A 153 -1.45 -0.84 -11.59
C ILE A 153 -0.77 0.52 -11.35
N GLY A 154 0.53 0.63 -11.62
CA GLY A 154 1.27 1.89 -11.42
C GLY A 154 0.81 3.02 -12.33
N ARG A 155 0.46 2.72 -13.58
CA ARG A 155 -0.06 3.73 -14.50
C ARG A 155 -1.48 4.14 -14.13
N THR A 156 -2.35 3.16 -13.86
CA THR A 156 -3.75 3.40 -13.48
C THR A 156 -3.85 4.19 -12.18
N SER A 157 -3.10 3.81 -11.15
CA SER A 157 -3.07 4.53 -9.87
C SER A 157 -2.51 5.96 -10.03
N SER A 158 -1.52 6.18 -10.89
CA SER A 158 -1.02 7.53 -11.20
C SER A 158 -2.09 8.38 -11.90
N LEU A 159 -2.78 7.83 -12.90
CA LEU A 159 -3.83 8.55 -13.63
C LEU A 159 -5.02 8.87 -12.72
N LEU A 160 -5.48 7.90 -11.93
CA LEU A 160 -6.58 8.09 -10.99
C LEU A 160 -6.22 9.11 -9.91
N SER A 161 -5.01 9.05 -9.34
CA SER A 161 -4.60 10.01 -8.30
C SER A 161 -4.51 11.43 -8.84
N ILE A 162 -3.81 11.65 -9.96
CA ILE A 162 -3.67 12.98 -10.58
C ILE A 162 -5.03 13.49 -11.05
N GLY A 163 -5.80 12.65 -11.75
CA GLY A 163 -7.14 12.98 -12.24
C GLY A 163 -8.08 13.37 -11.10
N SER A 164 -8.09 12.60 -10.01
CA SER A 164 -8.87 12.95 -8.81
C SER A 164 -8.41 14.27 -8.20
N ILE A 165 -7.11 14.52 -8.04
CA ILE A 165 -6.61 15.79 -7.48
C ILE A 165 -7.08 16.98 -8.32
N VAL A 166 -6.91 16.91 -9.65
CA VAL A 166 -7.34 17.98 -10.57
C VAL A 166 -8.85 18.22 -10.44
N MET A 167 -9.65 17.14 -10.44
CA MET A 167 -11.10 17.25 -10.35
C MET A 167 -11.56 17.76 -8.97
N LEU A 168 -10.89 17.39 -7.88
CA LEU A 168 -11.17 17.92 -6.54
C LEU A 168 -10.89 19.42 -6.46
N VAL A 169 -9.77 19.87 -7.06
CA VAL A 169 -9.45 21.30 -7.15
C VAL A 169 -10.52 22.05 -7.96
N ILE A 170 -10.95 21.50 -9.10
CA ILE A 170 -12.05 22.07 -9.89
C ILE A 170 -13.33 22.15 -9.07
N CYS A 171 -13.71 21.09 -8.34
CA CYS A 171 -14.87 21.11 -7.46
C CYS A 171 -14.76 22.20 -6.39
N MET A 172 -13.59 22.40 -5.78
CA MET A 172 -13.36 23.47 -4.80
C MET A 172 -13.51 24.86 -5.42
N LEU A 173 -12.97 25.08 -6.63
CA LEU A 173 -13.15 26.33 -7.37
C LEU A 173 -14.63 26.58 -7.70
N LEU A 174 -15.36 25.54 -8.12
CA LEU A 174 -16.80 25.64 -8.39
C LEU A 174 -17.59 25.96 -7.11
N PHE A 175 -17.23 25.39 -5.95
CA PHE A 175 -17.82 25.78 -4.68
C PHE A 175 -17.59 27.27 -4.36
N VAL A 176 -16.41 27.80 -4.67
CA VAL A 176 -16.09 29.22 -4.48
C VAL A 176 -16.91 30.11 -5.41
N ILE A 177 -17.04 29.74 -6.69
CA ILE A 177 -17.82 30.47 -7.69
C ILE A 177 -19.30 30.50 -7.31
N LEU A 178 -19.86 29.35 -6.90
CA LEU A 178 -21.28 29.21 -6.54
C LEU A 178 -21.63 29.84 -5.18
N THR A 179 -20.64 30.22 -4.38
CA THR A 179 -20.86 30.93 -3.12
C THR A 179 -21.07 32.41 -3.40
N ASP A 180 -22.12 33.00 -2.86
CA ASP A 180 -22.41 34.42 -3.04
C ASP A 180 -21.44 35.28 -2.21
N VAL A 181 -21.21 36.52 -2.65
CA VAL A 181 -20.33 37.46 -1.96
C VAL A 181 -20.87 37.74 -0.54
N GLY A 182 -19.98 37.86 0.44
CA GLY A 182 -20.35 38.07 1.85
C GLY A 182 -20.82 36.82 2.59
N ASN A 183 -21.17 35.74 1.87
CA ASN A 183 -21.54 34.46 2.47
C ASN A 183 -20.29 33.62 2.80
N ARG A 184 -20.44 32.76 3.81
CA ARG A 184 -19.42 31.80 4.26
C ARG A 184 -19.36 30.60 3.32
N PHE A 185 -18.21 29.93 3.24
CA PHE A 185 -18.01 28.73 2.42
C PHE A 185 -18.58 27.45 3.08
N THR A 186 -19.80 27.53 3.62
CA THR A 186 -20.45 26.47 4.41
C THR A 186 -20.48 25.12 3.68
N PHE A 187 -20.84 25.09 2.39
CA PHE A 187 -20.91 23.84 1.62
C PHE A 187 -19.54 23.18 1.42
N ALA A 188 -18.52 23.96 1.07
CA ALA A 188 -17.16 23.44 0.95
C ALA A 188 -16.65 22.96 2.33
N GLY A 189 -16.92 23.72 3.39
CA GLY A 189 -16.61 23.35 4.78
C GLY A 189 -17.22 22.02 5.20
N VAL A 190 -18.53 21.83 4.98
CA VAL A 190 -19.24 20.55 5.25
C VAL A 190 -18.65 19.41 4.43
N THR A 191 -18.35 19.65 3.14
CA THR A 191 -17.77 18.63 2.27
C THR A 191 -16.41 18.15 2.79
N LEU A 192 -15.50 19.09 3.12
CA LEU A 192 -14.19 18.76 3.67
C LEU A 192 -14.28 18.07 5.03
N LEU A 193 -15.17 18.56 5.92
CA LEU A 193 -15.45 17.91 7.19
C LEU A 193 -15.87 16.45 7.00
N LEU A 194 -16.79 16.18 6.10
CA LEU A 194 -17.25 14.81 5.84
C LEU A 194 -16.12 13.93 5.30
N THR A 195 -15.31 14.42 4.37
CA THR A 195 -14.13 13.67 3.89
C THR A 195 -13.11 13.43 5.00
N GLY A 196 -12.97 14.37 5.93
CA GLY A 196 -12.16 14.21 7.14
C GLY A 196 -12.68 13.08 8.02
N ILE A 197 -13.98 13.10 8.34
CA ILE A 197 -14.66 12.05 9.13
C ILE A 197 -14.55 10.68 8.46
N LEU A 198 -14.75 10.60 7.15
CA LEU A 198 -14.60 9.35 6.40
C LEU A 198 -13.16 8.82 6.47
N SER A 199 -12.16 9.70 6.41
CA SER A 199 -10.76 9.31 6.58
C SER A 199 -10.48 8.76 7.99
N PHE A 200 -11.06 9.37 9.03
CA PHE A 200 -11.02 8.83 10.40
C PHE A 200 -11.67 7.46 10.52
N LEU A 201 -12.80 7.24 9.83
CA LEU A 201 -13.46 5.92 9.80
C LEU A 201 -12.55 4.86 9.17
N VAL A 202 -11.89 5.18 8.04
CA VAL A 202 -10.93 4.26 7.41
C VAL A 202 -9.76 3.96 8.34
N TRP A 203 -9.20 4.97 9.02
CA TRP A 203 -8.16 4.76 10.03
C TRP A 203 -8.61 3.80 11.15
N LYS A 204 -9.80 4.03 11.72
CA LYS A 204 -10.36 3.21 12.79
C LYS A 204 -10.62 1.77 12.34
N LEU A 205 -11.20 1.58 11.16
CA LEU A 205 -11.44 0.27 10.56
C LEU A 205 -10.14 -0.48 10.31
N THR A 206 -9.11 0.21 9.79
CA THR A 206 -7.79 -0.37 9.57
C THR A 206 -7.14 -0.79 10.89
N GLY A 207 -7.23 0.04 11.93
CA GLY A 207 -6.73 -0.30 13.27
C GLY A 207 -7.42 -1.53 13.87
N SER A 208 -8.75 -1.62 13.73
CA SER A 208 -9.52 -2.79 14.16
C SER A 208 -9.13 -4.05 13.39
N PHE A 209 -8.90 -3.94 12.08
CA PHE A 209 -8.47 -5.04 11.24
C PHE A 209 -7.05 -5.52 11.59
N VAL A 210 -6.12 -4.60 11.85
CA VAL A 210 -4.79 -4.95 12.36
C VAL A 210 -4.88 -5.63 13.73
N GLY A 211 -5.75 -5.13 14.62
CA GLY A 211 -6.03 -5.75 15.91
C GLY A 211 -6.53 -7.19 15.78
N SER A 212 -7.47 -7.46 14.87
CA SER A 212 -8.00 -8.81 14.63
C SER A 212 -7.00 -9.75 13.96
N LEU A 213 -6.12 -9.22 13.09
CA LEU A 213 -5.02 -10.01 12.53
C LEU A 213 -4.08 -10.51 13.62
N THR A 214 -3.81 -9.71 14.66
CA THR A 214 -2.88 -10.10 15.73
C THR A 214 -3.49 -11.04 16.77
N THR A 215 -4.78 -10.90 17.10
CA THR A 215 -5.45 -11.77 18.10
C THR A 215 -5.68 -13.19 17.57
N ASN A 216 -5.93 -13.34 16.26
CA ASN A 216 -6.13 -14.63 15.61
C ASN A 216 -4.83 -15.46 15.42
N LEU A 217 -3.67 -14.91 15.77
CA LEU A 217 -2.36 -15.60 15.72
C LEU A 217 -2.05 -16.41 16.99
N LYS A 218 -2.86 -16.30 18.05
CA LYS A 218 -2.63 -17.01 19.32
C LYS A 218 -2.96 -18.51 19.29
N SER A 219 -3.57 -18.98 18.19
CA SER A 219 -3.74 -20.41 17.88
C SER A 219 -2.67 -20.82 16.86
N PRO A 220 -2.24 -22.10 16.71
CA PRO A 220 -1.28 -22.48 15.68
C PRO A 220 -1.89 -22.30 14.27
N ALA A 221 -1.98 -21.05 13.83
CA ALA A 221 -2.44 -20.67 12.52
C ALA A 221 -1.43 -21.19 11.49
N ALA A 222 -1.94 -21.62 10.33
CA ALA A 222 -1.12 -22.00 9.19
C ALA A 222 -0.05 -20.93 8.90
N LEU A 223 1.15 -21.37 8.50
CA LEU A 223 2.31 -20.51 8.24
C LEU A 223 1.94 -19.28 7.40
N GLU A 224 1.11 -19.46 6.38
CA GLU A 224 0.59 -18.41 5.50
C GLU A 224 -0.05 -17.25 6.26
N LYS A 225 -0.91 -17.55 7.25
CA LYS A 225 -1.59 -16.52 8.05
C LYS A 225 -0.60 -15.75 8.93
N GLN A 226 0.43 -16.44 9.44
CA GLN A 226 1.47 -15.81 10.25
C GLN A 226 2.35 -14.88 9.40
N ILE A 227 2.77 -15.32 8.21
CA ILE A 227 3.54 -14.51 7.26
C ILE A 227 2.75 -13.26 6.88
N VAL A 228 1.48 -13.42 6.49
CA VAL A 228 0.62 -12.29 6.13
C VAL A 228 0.50 -11.30 7.28
N ALA A 229 0.29 -11.77 8.51
CA ALA A 229 0.15 -10.85 9.65
C ALA A 229 1.46 -10.10 9.96
N ILE A 230 2.61 -10.79 9.96
CA ILE A 230 3.92 -10.17 10.20
C ILE A 230 4.20 -9.07 9.16
N VAL A 231 3.89 -9.33 7.88
CA VAL A 231 4.13 -8.40 6.78
C VAL A 231 3.11 -7.26 6.73
N ALA A 232 1.82 -7.57 6.90
CA ALA A 232 0.73 -6.62 6.71
C ALA A 232 0.63 -5.62 7.86
N GLN A 233 0.90 -6.03 9.11
CA GLN A 233 0.73 -5.19 10.29
C GLN A 233 1.49 -3.85 10.21
N PRO A 234 2.81 -3.80 10.01
CA PRO A 234 3.55 -2.53 9.97
C PRO A 234 3.13 -1.65 8.79
N VAL A 235 2.86 -2.27 7.64
CA VAL A 235 2.44 -1.57 6.41
C VAL A 235 1.07 -0.92 6.58
N LEU A 236 0.08 -1.68 7.05
CA LEU A 236 -1.27 -1.17 7.29
C LEU A 236 -1.30 -0.10 8.39
N THR A 237 -0.45 -0.23 9.41
CA THR A 237 -0.34 0.77 10.47
C THR A 237 0.14 2.11 9.93
N GLU A 238 1.14 2.13 9.05
CA GLU A 238 1.62 3.39 8.44
C GLU A 238 0.66 3.98 7.41
N ILE A 239 -0.05 3.13 6.66
CA ILE A 239 -1.16 3.60 5.81
C ILE A 239 -2.22 4.26 6.70
N ALA A 240 -2.64 3.60 7.77
CA ALA A 240 -3.64 4.14 8.69
C ALA A 240 -3.22 5.49 9.27
N LYS A 241 -1.95 5.65 9.70
CA LYS A 241 -1.42 6.94 10.16
C LYS A 241 -1.51 8.04 9.10
N THR A 242 -1.23 7.70 7.83
CA THR A 242 -1.37 8.66 6.72
C THR A 242 -2.82 9.11 6.56
N TRP A 243 -3.77 8.17 6.59
CA TRP A 243 -5.21 8.47 6.51
C TRP A 243 -5.70 9.29 7.70
N LEU A 244 -5.15 9.06 8.90
CA LEU A 244 -5.41 9.89 10.07
C LEU A 244 -4.96 11.34 9.86
N LEU A 245 -3.73 11.56 9.36
CA LEU A 245 -3.21 12.90 9.09
C LEU A 245 -4.04 13.63 8.02
N VAL A 246 -4.43 12.93 6.96
CA VAL A 246 -5.35 13.46 5.95
C VAL A 246 -6.68 13.83 6.61
N GLY A 247 -7.25 12.96 7.44
CA GLY A 247 -8.50 13.23 8.15
C GLY A 247 -8.45 14.48 9.02
N ILE A 248 -7.35 14.65 9.79
CA ILE A 248 -7.11 15.83 10.62
C ILE A 248 -7.02 17.10 9.75
N ALA A 249 -6.20 17.07 8.70
CA ALA A 249 -6.02 18.22 7.81
C ALA A 249 -7.34 18.68 7.19
N PHE A 250 -8.10 17.75 6.59
CA PHE A 250 -9.38 18.05 5.97
C PHE A 250 -10.43 18.54 6.97
N THR A 251 -10.39 18.03 8.21
CA THR A 251 -11.27 18.52 9.29
C THR A 251 -10.94 19.96 9.66
N ILE A 252 -9.66 20.28 9.88
CA ILE A 252 -9.22 21.64 10.23
C ILE A 252 -9.57 22.61 9.10
N PHE A 253 -9.24 22.27 7.85
CA PHE A 253 -9.59 23.10 6.69
C PHE A 253 -11.10 23.27 6.55
N GLY A 254 -11.87 22.20 6.76
CA GLY A 254 -13.33 22.24 6.75
C GLY A 254 -13.89 23.23 7.78
N ILE A 255 -13.40 23.17 9.03
CA ILE A 255 -13.79 24.10 10.11
C ILE A 255 -13.43 25.53 9.74
N ALA A 256 -12.21 25.78 9.23
CA ALA A 256 -11.75 27.11 8.86
C ALA A 256 -12.65 27.77 7.80
N LEU A 257 -13.14 26.99 6.81
CA LEU A 257 -14.03 27.50 5.76
C LEU A 257 -15.39 28.01 6.27
N PHE A 258 -15.85 27.60 7.46
CA PHE A 258 -17.06 28.19 8.05
C PHE A 258 -16.83 29.62 8.56
N PHE A 259 -15.59 30.02 8.82
CA PHE A 259 -15.26 31.36 9.31
C PHE A 259 -14.87 32.31 8.19
N ILE A 260 -14.47 31.78 7.03
CA ILE A 260 -14.07 32.58 5.86
C ILE A 260 -15.30 32.98 5.04
N LYS A 261 -15.49 34.29 4.85
CA LYS A 261 -16.48 34.86 3.95
C LYS A 261 -15.88 35.10 2.58
N LYS A 262 -16.66 34.92 1.51
CA LYS A 262 -16.23 35.28 0.16
C LYS A 262 -16.02 36.80 0.08
N PRO A 263 -14.80 37.27 -0.25
CA PRO A 263 -14.55 38.70 -0.35
C PRO A 263 -15.33 39.29 -1.52
N GLU A 264 -15.73 40.54 -1.36
CA GLU A 264 -16.21 41.35 -2.48
C GLU A 264 -14.98 41.77 -3.26
N TRP A 265 -14.79 41.19 -4.45
CA TRP A 265 -13.84 41.74 -5.41
C TRP A 265 -14.41 43.06 -5.90
N SER A 266 -14.20 44.11 -5.11
CA SER A 266 -14.25 45.46 -5.62
C SER A 266 -13.15 45.52 -6.68
N ALA A 267 -13.55 45.38 -7.95
CA ALA A 267 -12.80 46.01 -9.01
C ALA A 267 -12.76 47.48 -8.59
N LYS A 268 -11.65 47.87 -7.97
CA LYS A 268 -11.33 49.26 -7.69
C LYS A 268 -11.48 49.92 -9.04
N LYS A 269 -12.60 50.61 -9.26
CA LYS A 269 -12.76 51.52 -10.39
C LYS A 269 -11.63 52.51 -10.21
N SER A 270 -10.51 52.27 -10.88
CA SER A 270 -9.61 53.33 -11.31
C SER A 270 -10.44 54.17 -12.28
N GLY A 271 -11.22 55.08 -11.71
CA GLY A 271 -12.13 55.95 -12.40
C GLY A 271 -12.10 57.28 -11.71
N VAL A 272 -11.18 58.12 -12.21
CA VAL A 272 -10.92 59.54 -11.95
C VAL A 272 -10.15 59.85 -10.68
#